data_AF-A0A7V0XGS0-F1
#
_entry.id   AF-A0A7V0XGS0-F1
#
_cell.length_a   1.000
_cell.length_b   1.000
_cell.length_c   1.000
_cell.angle_alpha   90.00
_cell.angle_beta   90.00
_cell.angle_gamma   90.00
#
_symmetry.space_group_name_H-M   'P 1'
#
loop_
_entity.id
_entity.type
_entity.pdbx_description
1 polymer ?
#
loop_
_entity_poly.entity_id
_entity_poly.type
_entity_poly.pdbx_seq_one_letter_code
_entity_poly.pdbx_strand_id
1 'polypeptide(L)'
;PLNQEKLSPGQKKWMQFVRDHYPKTFEFTANQTELILPILADEQQQVSKGLGLFQKEWGGTKAMQNIPAIFIIDKEGILRFKYISQSTTDRPSAREIVQYLEYINED
;
A
#
# COMPACT_ATOMS: atom_id res chain seq x y z
N PRO A 1 10.18 -7.41 -23.82
CA PRO A 1 10.91 -6.68 -22.75
C PRO A 1 10.92 -5.16 -23.00
N LEU A 2 10.85 -4.35 -21.94
CA LEU A 2 10.94 -2.88 -22.06
C LEU A 2 12.36 -2.48 -22.54
N ASN A 3 12.47 -1.57 -23.51
CA ASN A 3 13.78 -1.06 -23.95
C ASN A 3 14.35 -0.09 -22.90
N GLN A 4 15.38 -0.53 -22.17
CA GLN A 4 15.99 0.23 -21.07
C GLN A 4 16.72 1.50 -21.53
N GLU A 5 17.13 1.58 -22.80
CA GLU A 5 17.80 2.76 -23.35
C GLU A 5 16.85 3.96 -23.50
N LYS A 6 15.54 3.70 -23.59
CA LYS A 6 14.50 4.73 -23.71
C LYS A 6 14.06 5.33 -22.37
N LEU A 7 14.61 4.87 -21.24
CA LEU A 7 14.24 5.37 -19.92
C LEU A 7 14.87 6.74 -19.63
N SER A 8 14.09 7.64 -19.05
CA SER A 8 14.59 8.91 -18.51
C SER A 8 15.56 8.68 -17.33
N PRO A 9 16.43 9.64 -16.99
CA PRO A 9 17.32 9.52 -15.82
C PRO A 9 16.58 9.22 -14.51
N GLY A 10 15.42 9.84 -14.29
CA GLY A 10 14.57 9.58 -13.12
C GLY A 10 14.02 8.15 -13.11
N GLN A 11 13.59 7.64 -14.26
CA GLN A 11 13.13 6.25 -14.38
C GLN A 11 14.25 5.23 -14.14
N LYS A 12 15.47 5.52 -14.61
CA LYS A 12 16.66 4.69 -14.34
C LYS A 12 17.00 4.67 -12.85
N LYS A 13 16.97 5.84 -12.17
CA LYS A 13 17.20 5.94 -10.73
C LYS A 13 16.14 5.16 -9.93
N TRP A 14 14.86 5.27 -10.30
CA TRP A 14 13.78 4.52 -9.68
C TRP A 14 13.93 3.00 -9.90
N MET A 15 14.26 2.58 -11.12
CA MET A 15 14.52 1.16 -11.43
C MET A 15 15.64 0.60 -10.54
N GLN A 16 16.74 1.34 -10.38
CA GLN A 16 17.84 0.92 -9.52
C GLN A 16 17.40 0.85 -8.05
N PHE A 17 16.72 1.89 -7.55
CA PHE A 17 16.17 1.92 -6.20
C PHE A 17 15.30 0.68 -5.91
N VAL A 18 14.38 0.34 -6.83
CA VAL A 18 13.49 -0.83 -6.68
C VAL A 18 14.29 -2.13 -6.61
N ARG A 19 15.31 -2.31 -7.45
CA ARG A 19 16.17 -3.50 -7.42
C ARG A 19 16.92 -3.63 -6.09
N ASP A 20 17.41 -2.52 -5.56
CA ASP A 20 18.18 -2.51 -4.32
C ASP A 20 17.30 -2.75 -3.08
N HIS A 21 16.09 -2.19 -3.06
CA HIS A 21 15.20 -2.23 -1.89
C HIS A 21 14.21 -3.41 -1.91
N TYR A 22 13.91 -3.96 -3.08
CA TYR A 22 12.99 -5.09 -3.26
C TYR A 22 13.64 -6.23 -4.07
N PRO A 23 14.73 -6.85 -3.57
CA PRO A 23 15.50 -7.83 -4.32
C PRO A 23 14.79 -9.19 -4.47
N LYS A 24 13.74 -9.43 -3.68
CA LYS A 24 13.01 -10.71 -3.69
C LYS A 24 12.14 -10.81 -4.94
N THR A 25 12.29 -11.92 -5.66
CA THR A 25 11.42 -12.30 -6.76
C THR A 25 10.40 -13.30 -6.23
N PHE A 26 9.14 -13.15 -6.63
CA PHE A 26 8.06 -14.04 -6.25
C PHE A 26 7.43 -14.63 -7.50
N GLU A 27 7.21 -15.94 -7.51
CA GLU A 27 6.45 -16.62 -8.56
C GLU A 27 5.03 -16.86 -8.05
N PHE A 28 4.04 -16.41 -8.81
CA PHE A 28 2.63 -16.63 -8.49
C PHE A 28 1.98 -17.40 -9.63
N THR A 29 1.32 -18.52 -9.32
CA THR A 29 0.38 -19.16 -10.24
C THR A 29 -1.04 -18.85 -9.77
N ALA A 30 -1.98 -18.71 -10.70
CA ALA A 30 -3.35 -18.28 -10.41
C ALA A 30 -4.08 -19.10 -9.33
N ASN A 31 -3.61 -20.33 -9.08
CA ASN A 31 -4.24 -21.29 -8.16
C ASN A 31 -3.47 -21.47 -6.83
N GLN A 32 -2.42 -20.69 -6.56
CA GLN A 32 -1.55 -20.89 -5.39
C GLN A 32 -1.61 -19.76 -4.35
N THR A 33 -2.42 -18.72 -4.56
CA THR A 33 -2.49 -17.61 -3.62
C THR A 33 -3.54 -17.89 -2.55
N GLU A 34 -3.19 -18.66 -1.53
CA GLU A 34 -4.01 -18.74 -0.31
C GLU A 34 -3.99 -17.39 0.41
N LEU A 35 -5.14 -16.72 0.43
CA LEU A 35 -5.31 -15.44 1.12
C LEU A 35 -5.69 -15.69 2.57
N ILE A 36 -4.80 -15.32 3.50
CA ILE A 36 -5.06 -15.38 4.95
C ILE A 36 -6.09 -14.31 5.36
N LEU A 37 -6.10 -13.18 4.66
CA LEU A 37 -7.02 -12.07 4.89
C LEU A 37 -7.86 -11.81 3.63
N PRO A 38 -9.14 -11.46 3.77
CA PRO A 38 -9.98 -11.13 2.62
C PRO A 38 -9.47 -9.88 1.90
N ILE A 39 -9.46 -9.92 0.58
CA ILE A 39 -9.24 -8.74 -0.27
C ILE A 39 -10.59 -8.26 -0.76
N LEU A 40 -10.90 -6.99 -0.52
CA LEU A 40 -12.15 -6.36 -0.96
C LEU A 40 -11.87 -5.41 -2.12
N ALA A 41 -12.72 -5.44 -3.15
CA ALA A 41 -12.64 -4.56 -4.30
C ALA A 41 -13.62 -3.38 -4.15
N ASP A 42 -13.09 -2.16 -4.07
CA ASP A 42 -13.87 -0.91 -4.08
C ASP A 42 -14.02 -0.39 -5.51
N GLU A 43 -14.72 -1.16 -6.37
CA GLU A 43 -14.81 -0.90 -7.81
C GLU A 43 -15.35 0.49 -8.15
N GLN A 44 -16.37 0.95 -7.42
CA GLN A 44 -16.97 2.28 -7.60
C GLN A 44 -16.25 3.38 -6.82
N GLN A 45 -15.16 3.04 -6.12
CA GLN A 45 -14.35 3.95 -5.31
C GLN A 45 -15.16 4.64 -4.20
N GLN A 46 -16.22 4.01 -3.69
CA GLN A 46 -17.11 4.63 -2.71
C GLN A 46 -16.41 4.79 -1.36
N VAL A 47 -15.72 3.74 -0.91
CA VAL A 47 -15.00 3.76 0.37
C VAL A 47 -13.81 4.71 0.28
N SER A 48 -13.00 4.55 -0.76
CA SER A 48 -11.80 5.35 -0.97
C SER A 48 -12.08 6.84 -1.15
N LYS A 49 -13.15 7.22 -1.88
CA LYS A 49 -13.60 8.63 -1.95
C LYS A 49 -14.18 9.12 -0.63
N GLY A 50 -15.00 8.31 0.05
CA GLY A 50 -15.57 8.66 1.35
C GLY A 50 -14.50 8.95 2.41
N LEU A 51 -13.36 8.26 2.33
CA LEU A 51 -12.20 8.47 3.21
C LEU A 51 -11.20 9.52 2.68
N GLY A 52 -11.45 10.12 1.51
CA GLY A 52 -10.55 11.11 0.91
C GLY A 52 -9.22 10.56 0.37
N LEU A 53 -9.12 9.23 0.19
CA LEU A 53 -7.90 8.54 -0.23
C LEU A 53 -7.72 8.51 -1.74
N PHE A 54 -8.79 8.67 -2.52
CA PHE A 54 -8.71 8.63 -3.98
C PHE A 54 -8.32 9.99 -4.55
N GLN A 55 -7.13 10.10 -5.12
CA GLN A 55 -6.55 11.35 -5.62
C GLN A 55 -6.05 11.21 -7.06
N LYS A 56 -6.10 12.32 -7.81
CA LYS A 56 -5.53 12.40 -9.17
C LYS A 56 -4.02 12.63 -9.16
N GLU A 57 -3.51 13.26 -8.11
CA GLU A 57 -2.11 13.61 -7.97
C GLU A 57 -1.64 13.26 -6.57
N TRP A 58 -0.74 12.27 -6.47
CA TRP A 58 -0.15 11.82 -5.22
C TRP A 58 1.18 11.09 -5.49
N GLY A 59 2.11 11.14 -4.53
CA GLY A 59 3.40 10.45 -4.64
C GLY A 59 4.25 10.88 -5.84
N GLY A 60 4.07 12.12 -6.33
CA GLY A 60 4.78 12.64 -7.51
C GLY A 60 4.26 12.12 -8.86
N THR A 61 3.09 11.46 -8.88
CA THR A 61 2.48 10.93 -10.11
C THR A 61 1.11 11.56 -10.37
N LYS A 62 0.76 11.72 -11.65
CA LYS A 62 -0.53 12.30 -12.10
C LYS A 62 -1.40 11.21 -12.71
N ALA A 63 -1.91 10.33 -11.85
CA ALA A 63 -2.84 9.26 -12.21
C ALA A 63 -3.86 9.09 -11.08
N MET A 64 -5.09 8.73 -11.46
CA MET A 64 -6.12 8.36 -10.49
C MET A 64 -5.66 7.14 -9.69
N GLN A 65 -5.50 7.30 -8.38
CA GLN A 65 -4.98 6.26 -7.50
C GLN A 65 -5.45 6.46 -6.06
N ASN A 66 -5.34 5.41 -5.26
CA ASN A 66 -5.50 5.51 -3.82
C ASN A 66 -4.20 5.87 -3.14
N ILE A 67 -4.28 6.72 -2.12
CA ILE A 67 -3.24 6.89 -1.11
C ILE A 67 -3.22 5.62 -0.24
N PRO A 68 -2.08 4.93 -0.08
CA PRO A 68 -1.95 3.83 0.86
C PRO A 68 -2.23 4.33 2.28
N ALA A 69 -3.12 3.63 2.97
CA ALA A 69 -3.51 4.00 4.32
C ALA A 69 -3.81 2.74 5.13
N ILE A 70 -3.66 2.87 6.45
CA ILE A 70 -3.92 1.83 7.43
C ILE A 70 -4.89 2.40 8.46
N PHE A 71 -5.95 1.65 8.72
CA PHE A 71 -6.93 1.95 9.76
C PHE A 71 -7.08 0.71 10.63
N ILE A 72 -7.05 0.88 11.95
CA ILE A 72 -7.41 -0.16 12.92
C ILE A 72 -8.67 0.34 13.63
N ILE A 73 -9.72 -0.45 13.53
CA ILE A 73 -11.04 -0.17 14.09
C ILE A 73 -11.35 -1.31 15.07
N ASP A 74 -11.79 -0.97 16.29
CA ASP A 74 -12.18 -1.98 17.29
C ASP A 74 -13.60 -2.52 17.05
N LYS A 75 -14.06 -3.41 17.95
CA LYS A 75 -15.33 -4.12 17.80
C LYS A 75 -16.55 -3.20 17.97
N GLU A 76 -16.36 -2.10 18.67
CA GLU A 76 -17.34 -1.05 18.89
C GLU A 76 -17.42 -0.06 17.71
N GLY A 77 -16.55 -0.24 16.70
CA GLY A 77 -16.48 0.60 15.52
C GLY A 77 -15.68 1.89 15.72
N ILE A 78 -14.88 1.99 16.79
CA ILE A 78 -14.06 3.15 17.09
C ILE A 78 -12.71 3.03 16.39
N LEU A 79 -12.28 4.12 15.76
CA LEU A 79 -10.98 4.22 15.12
C LEU A 79 -9.88 4.33 16.19
N ARG A 80 -9.06 3.29 16.32
CA ARG A 80 -7.97 3.22 17.31
C ARG A 80 -6.61 3.61 16.74
N PHE A 81 -6.41 3.42 15.44
CA PHE A 81 -5.19 3.82 14.75
C PHE A 81 -5.50 4.26 13.33
N LYS A 82 -4.81 5.32 12.87
CA LYS A 82 -4.88 5.82 11.50
C LYS A 82 -3.50 6.23 11.04
N TYR A 83 -3.12 5.75 9.85
CA TYR A 83 -1.93 6.19 9.16
C TYR A 83 -2.24 6.40 7.68
N ILE A 84 -1.86 7.56 7.14
CA ILE A 84 -2.02 7.92 5.72
C ILE A 84 -0.62 8.22 5.18
N SER A 85 -0.22 7.47 4.15
CA SER A 85 1.13 7.50 3.60
C SER A 85 1.40 8.78 2.81
N GLN A 86 2.65 9.25 2.81
CA GLN A 86 3.12 10.36 1.96
C GLN A 86 3.80 9.87 0.68
N SER A 87 4.20 8.60 0.63
CA SER A 87 4.78 7.96 -0.56
C SER A 87 4.45 6.47 -0.59
N THR A 88 4.76 5.79 -1.69
CA THR A 88 4.53 4.34 -1.83
C THR A 88 5.38 3.50 -0.87
N THR A 89 6.46 4.07 -0.34
CA THR A 89 7.37 3.40 0.60
C THR A 89 7.20 3.87 2.04
N ASP A 90 6.43 4.93 2.26
CA ASP A 90 6.15 5.52 3.57
C ASP A 90 4.95 4.83 4.21
N ARG A 91 5.17 3.69 4.85
CA ARG A 91 4.11 2.93 5.53
C ARG A 91 4.67 2.11 6.69
N PRO A 92 3.92 1.96 7.80
CA PRO A 92 4.24 1.02 8.86
C PRO A 92 4.50 -0.38 8.31
N SER A 93 5.49 -1.05 8.89
CA SER A 93 5.76 -2.45 8.66
C SER A 93 4.66 -3.33 9.27
N ALA A 94 4.52 -4.55 8.77
CA ALA A 94 3.59 -5.53 9.35
C ALA A 94 3.87 -5.77 10.84
N ARG A 95 5.15 -5.73 11.25
CA ARG A 95 5.55 -5.88 12.66
C ARG A 95 5.02 -4.74 13.52
N GLU A 96 5.16 -3.50 13.09
CA GLU A 96 4.65 -2.34 13.83
C GLU A 96 3.12 -2.40 13.96
N ILE A 97 2.41 -2.80 12.89
CA ILE A 97 0.96 -2.98 12.92
C ILE A 97 0.57 -4.04 13.96
N VAL A 98 1.25 -5.19 13.99
CA VAL A 98 0.98 -6.25 14.99
C VAL A 98 1.22 -5.75 16.41
N GLN A 99 2.30 -5.01 16.65
CA GLN A 99 2.58 -4.42 17.97
C GLN A 99 1.49 -3.44 18.42
N TYR A 100 0.95 -2.63 17.49
CA TYR A 100 -0.19 -1.78 17.78
C TYR A 100 -1.45 -2.58 18.12
N LEU A 101 -1.71 -3.69 17.43
CA LEU A 101 -2.84 -4.56 17.72
C LEU A 101 -2.71 -5.21 19.10
N GLU A 102 -1.52 -5.66 19.48
CA GLU A 102 -1.24 -6.21 20.81
C GLU A 102 -1.53 -5.17 21.90
N TYR A 103 -1.00 -3.94 21.74
CA TYR A 103 -1.27 -2.84 22.67
C TYR A 103 -2.77 -2.52 22.82
N ILE A 104 -3.51 -2.45 21.70
CA ILE A 104 -4.95 -2.15 21.73
C ILE A 104 -5.77 -3.25 22.39
N ASN A 105 -5.34 -4.52 22.32
CA ASN A 105 -6.05 -5.65 22.91
C ASN A 105 -5.79 -5.82 24.42
N GLU A 106 -4.74 -5.18 24.96
CA GLU A 106 -4.45 -5.15 26.39
C GLU A 106 -5.19 -4.02 27.13
N ASP A 107 -5.62 -2.97 26.41
CA ASP A 107 -6.44 -1.84 26.88
C ASP A 107 -7.94 -2.21 27.01
#